data_AF-A0A455UE26-F1
#
_entry.id   AF-A0A455UE26-F1
#
_cell.length_a   1.000
_cell.length_b   1.000
_cell.length_c   1.000
_cell.angle_alpha   90.00
_cell.angle_beta   90.00
_cell.angle_gamma   90.00
#
_symmetry.space_group_name_H-M   'P 1'
#
loop_
_entity.id
_entity.type
_entity.pdbx_description
1 polymer ?
#
loop_
_entity_poly.entity_id
_entity_poly.type
_entity_poly.pdbx_seq_one_letter_code
_entity_poly.pdbx_strand_id
1 'polypeptide(L)'
;MARDVFQELDITNIILLGVAKGTTRKAGLESLFLETADNPLNLDPASPALHLIQHIRDESHRFAIAGHRAQRDKARRTSTLQDIPGIGPKRRRELLRFFGGLQGVQKPAATNSPVYLALMPR
;
A
#
# COMPACT_ATOMS: atom_id res chain seq x y z
N MET A 1 -15.90 16.02 0.51
CA MET A 1 -14.81 16.27 1.50
C MET A 1 -15.30 15.83 2.88
N ALA A 2 -14.41 15.58 3.85
CA ALA A 2 -14.82 15.06 5.18
C ALA A 2 -15.88 15.93 5.87
N ARG A 3 -15.77 17.27 5.73
CA ARG A 3 -16.76 18.23 6.25
C ARG A 3 -18.17 18.01 5.70
N ASP A 4 -18.30 17.68 4.41
CA ASP A 4 -19.61 17.58 3.75
C ASP A 4 -20.35 16.35 4.30
N VAL A 5 -19.60 15.28 4.61
CA VAL A 5 -20.11 14.09 5.28
C VAL A 5 -20.50 14.37 6.73
N PHE A 6 -19.73 15.18 7.46
CA PHE A 6 -20.08 15.58 8.82
C PHE A 6 -21.39 16.38 8.84
N GLN A 7 -21.58 17.30 7.88
CA GLN A 7 -22.81 18.07 7.74
C GLN A 7 -24.00 17.17 7.36
N GLU A 8 -23.81 16.24 6.44
CA GLU A 8 -24.86 15.30 6.04
C GLU A 8 -25.31 14.39 7.20
N LEU A 9 -24.39 14.03 8.10
CA LEU A 9 -24.66 13.20 9.27
C LEU A 9 -25.02 14.00 10.54
N ASP A 10 -25.16 15.33 10.42
CA ASP A 10 -25.44 16.25 11.53
C ASP A 10 -24.46 16.12 12.72
N ILE A 11 -23.19 15.85 12.39
CA ILE A 11 -22.10 15.72 13.36
C ILE A 11 -21.51 17.12 13.60
N THR A 12 -21.97 17.77 14.66
CA THR A 12 -21.59 19.15 15.01
C THR A 12 -20.63 19.24 16.21
N ASN A 13 -20.54 18.18 17.02
CA ASN A 13 -19.80 18.20 18.29
C ASN A 13 -18.35 17.68 18.18
N ILE A 14 -17.88 17.38 16.96
CA ILE A 14 -16.54 16.84 16.73
C ILE A 14 -15.73 17.86 15.95
N ILE A 15 -14.60 18.27 16.51
CA ILE A 15 -13.66 19.18 15.85
C ILE A 15 -12.93 18.43 14.74
N LEU A 16 -12.99 18.98 13.53
CA LEU A 16 -12.24 18.46 12.40
C LEU A 16 -10.88 19.17 12.31
N LEU A 17 -9.79 18.39 12.38
CA LEU A 17 -8.43 18.89 12.23
C LEU A 17 -7.79 18.29 10.96
N GLY A 18 -7.44 19.16 10.02
CA GLY A 18 -6.62 18.81 8.86
C GLY A 18 -5.13 18.97 9.16
N VAL A 19 -4.30 18.06 8.65
CA VAL A 19 -2.84 18.10 8.79
C VAL A 19 -2.19 18.06 7.41
N ALA A 20 -1.49 19.13 7.03
CA ALA A 20 -0.72 19.18 5.80
C ALA A 20 0.78 19.09 6.06
N LYS A 21 1.50 18.51 5.10
CA LYS A 21 2.96 18.52 5.11
C LYS A 21 3.45 19.96 4.99
N GLY A 22 4.38 20.35 5.86
CA GLY A 22 5.03 21.64 5.81
C GLY A 22 5.68 21.93 4.45
N THR A 23 5.67 23.20 4.06
CA THR A 23 6.25 23.71 2.81
C THR A 23 7.70 23.25 2.60
N THR A 24 8.46 23.11 3.68
CA THR A 24 9.89 22.75 3.63
C THR A 24 10.18 21.25 3.66
N ARG A 25 9.17 20.36 3.71
CA ARG A 25 9.33 18.88 3.96
C ARG A 25 10.20 18.51 5.17
N LYS A 26 10.58 19.46 6.02
CA LYS A 26 11.26 19.21 7.28
C LYS A 26 10.22 18.74 8.30
N ALA A 27 10.51 17.64 8.99
CA ALA A 27 9.73 17.21 10.14
C ALA A 27 9.69 18.35 11.18
N GLY A 28 8.53 18.60 11.79
CA GLY A 28 8.35 19.72 12.74
C GLY A 28 7.68 20.98 12.19
N LEU A 29 7.48 21.11 10.87
CA LEU A 29 6.89 22.32 10.24
C LEU A 29 5.51 22.08 9.63
N GLU A 30 4.68 21.27 10.27
CA GLU A 30 3.38 20.90 9.73
C GLU A 30 2.37 22.03 9.84
N SER A 31 1.51 22.16 8.84
CA SER A 31 0.44 23.15 8.83
C SER A 31 -0.84 22.44 9.25
N LEU A 32 -1.45 22.91 10.34
CA LEU A 32 -2.72 22.40 10.83
C LEU A 32 -3.84 23.33 10.36
N PHE A 33 -5.03 22.77 10.16
CA PHE A 33 -6.21 23.50 9.68
C PHE A 33 -7.43 23.07 10.49
N LEU A 34 -8.16 24.03 11.06
CA LEU A 34 -9.36 23.75 11.84
C LEU A 34 -10.59 23.93 10.97
N GLU A 35 -11.34 22.84 10.76
CA GLU A 35 -12.58 22.74 9.97
C GLU A 35 -12.45 23.06 8.48
N THR A 36 -11.72 24.12 8.13
CA THR A 36 -11.55 24.66 6.80
C THR A 36 -10.07 24.99 6.51
N ALA A 37 -9.70 25.03 5.22
CA ALA A 37 -8.31 25.22 4.79
C ALA A 37 -7.80 26.67 4.95
N ASP A 38 -8.71 27.62 5.12
CA ASP A 38 -8.46 29.04 5.37
C ASP A 38 -8.32 29.38 6.86
N ASN A 39 -8.49 28.40 7.76
CA ASN A 39 -8.33 28.55 9.20
C ASN A 39 -7.08 27.79 9.70
N PRO A 40 -5.86 28.30 9.43
CA PRO A 40 -4.63 27.65 9.84
C PRO A 40 -4.41 27.77 11.35
N LEU A 41 -4.03 26.66 11.98
CA LEU A 41 -3.56 26.61 13.35
C LEU A 41 -2.04 26.43 13.35
N ASN A 42 -1.32 27.45 13.80
CA ASN A 42 0.13 27.40 13.94
C ASN A 42 0.49 27.01 15.38
N LEU A 43 1.22 25.91 15.53
CA LEU A 43 1.82 25.50 16.79
C LEU A 43 3.33 25.70 16.73
N ASP A 44 3.93 25.96 17.89
CA ASP A 44 5.39 25.97 18.03
C ASP A 44 5.95 24.59 17.59
N PRO A 45 7.01 24.55 16.75
CA PRO A 45 7.69 23.30 16.38
C PRO A 45 8.11 22.42 17.56
N ALA A 46 8.38 23.01 18.74
CA ALA A 46 8.73 22.29 19.96
C ALA A 46 7.51 21.85 20.79
N SER A 47 6.30 22.19 20.37
CA SER A 47 5.07 21.90 21.11
C SER A 47 4.80 20.39 21.20
N PRO A 48 4.58 19.85 22.42
CA PRO A 48 4.17 18.45 22.59
C PRO A 48 2.88 18.09 21.84
N ALA A 49 1.96 19.05 21.70
CA ALA A 49 0.71 18.84 20.96
C ALA A 49 0.98 18.60 19.47
N LEU A 50 1.91 19.35 18.88
CA LEU A 50 2.31 19.17 17.49
C LEU A 50 2.97 17.79 17.29
N HIS A 51 3.84 17.38 18.21
CA HIS A 51 4.47 16.05 18.16
C HIS A 51 3.44 14.91 18.24
N LEU A 52 2.41 15.05 19.08
CA LEU A 52 1.34 14.05 19.16
C LEU A 52 0.58 13.92 17.83
N ILE A 53 0.23 15.05 17.22
CA ILE A 53 -0.47 15.09 15.92
C ILE A 53 0.40 14.43 14.83
N GLN A 54 1.70 14.71 14.83
CA GLN A 54 2.67 14.10 13.92
C GLN A 54 2.69 12.57 14.06
N HIS A 55 2.74 12.05 15.29
CA HIS A 55 2.69 10.62 15.55
C HIS A 55 1.41 9.97 15.03
N ILE A 56 0.24 10.57 15.27
CA ILE A 56 -1.06 10.06 14.78
C ILE A 56 -1.09 10.02 13.25
N ARG A 57 -0.59 11.08 12.60
CA ARG A 57 -0.52 11.17 11.14
C ARG A 57 0.39 10.07 10.58
N ASP A 58 1.58 9.91 11.15
CA ASP A 58 2.57 8.96 10.67
C ASP A 58 2.08 7.52 10.83
N GLU A 59 1.38 7.23 11.93
CA GLU A 59 0.73 5.93 12.15
C GLU A 59 -0.42 5.69 11.16
N SER A 60 -1.25 6.69 10.90
CA SER A 60 -2.32 6.63 9.88
C SER A 60 -1.74 6.35 8.48
N HIS A 61 -0.63 7.01 8.14
CA HIS A 61 0.07 6.80 6.88
C HIS A 61 0.70 5.41 6.80
N ARG A 62 1.34 4.95 7.88
CA ARG A 62 1.92 3.61 8.00
C ARG A 62 0.85 2.54 7.77
N PHE A 63 -0.29 2.68 8.42
CA PHE A 63 -1.42 1.76 8.30
C PHE A 63 -1.98 1.72 6.87
N ALA A 64 -2.22 2.88 6.26
CA ALA A 64 -2.69 2.97 4.87
C ALA A 64 -1.74 2.28 3.88
N ILE A 65 -0.42 2.54 4.00
CA ILE A 65 0.59 1.89 3.16
C ILE A 65 0.60 0.37 3.37
N ALA A 66 0.58 -0.08 4.63
CA ALA A 66 0.62 -1.50 4.96
C ALA A 66 -0.61 -2.23 4.41
N GLY A 67 -1.80 -1.66 4.56
CA GLY A 67 -3.05 -2.19 4.01
C GLY A 67 -3.01 -2.32 2.50
N HIS A 68 -2.59 -1.27 1.79
CA HIS A 68 -2.47 -1.32 0.31
C HIS A 68 -1.37 -2.27 -0.18
N ARG A 69 -0.29 -2.48 0.59
CA ARG A 69 0.73 -3.51 0.26
C ARG A 69 0.12 -4.91 0.39
N ALA A 70 -0.54 -5.20 1.51
CA ALA A 70 -1.16 -6.50 1.75
C ALA A 70 -2.25 -6.84 0.70
N GLN A 71 -3.08 -5.87 0.33
CA GLN A 71 -4.11 -6.05 -0.71
C GLN A 71 -3.49 -6.36 -2.07
N ARG A 72 -2.41 -5.65 -2.46
CA ARG A 72 -1.69 -5.91 -3.71
C ARG A 72 -1.01 -7.27 -3.72
N ASP A 73 -0.42 -7.69 -2.61
CA ASP A 73 0.20 -9.02 -2.48
C ASP A 73 -0.83 -10.14 -2.60
N LYS A 74 -2.02 -9.95 -2.02
CA LYS A 74 -3.15 -10.88 -2.17
C LYS A 74 -3.61 -10.97 -3.64
N ALA A 75 -3.80 -9.83 -4.31
CA ALA A 75 -4.20 -9.77 -5.71
C ALA A 75 -3.17 -10.46 -6.63
N ARG A 76 -1.87 -10.23 -6.41
CA ARG A 76 -0.78 -10.92 -7.14
C ARG A 76 -0.85 -12.43 -7.00
N ARG A 77 -1.11 -12.94 -5.78
CA ARG A 77 -1.21 -14.38 -5.51
C ARG A 77 -2.42 -15.04 -6.17
N THR A 78 -3.54 -14.33 -6.29
CA THR A 78 -4.77 -14.86 -6.89
C THR A 78 -4.73 -14.82 -8.41
N SER A 79 -4.19 -13.76 -9.02
CA SER A 79 -4.40 -13.45 -10.44
C SER A 79 -3.57 -14.23 -11.47
N THR A 80 -2.45 -14.89 -11.12
CA THR A 80 -1.52 -15.41 -12.17
C THR A 80 -1.19 -16.89 -12.08
N LEU A 81 -1.54 -17.55 -10.97
CA LEU A 81 -1.29 -19.00 -10.80
C LEU A 81 -2.56 -19.82 -10.64
N GLN A 82 -3.72 -19.18 -10.50
CA GLN A 82 -5.02 -19.86 -10.47
C GLN A 82 -5.56 -20.12 -11.88
N ASP A 83 -5.16 -19.30 -12.85
CA ASP A 83 -5.61 -19.43 -14.25
C ASP A 83 -4.92 -20.55 -15.03
N ILE A 84 -3.94 -21.26 -14.45
CA ILE A 84 -3.30 -22.41 -15.10
C ILE A 84 -4.14 -23.67 -14.84
N PRO A 85 -4.86 -24.20 -15.85
CA PRO A 85 -5.71 -25.36 -15.68
C PRO A 85 -4.86 -26.59 -15.30
N GLY A 86 -5.32 -27.39 -14.32
CA GLY A 86 -4.67 -28.64 -13.93
C GLY A 86 -3.52 -28.52 -12.89
N ILE A 87 -3.18 -27.32 -12.41
CA ILE A 87 -2.20 -27.15 -11.32
C ILE A 87 -2.90 -26.98 -9.97
N GLY A 88 -2.82 -28.03 -9.14
CA GLY A 88 -3.28 -28.01 -7.76
C GLY A 88 -2.40 -27.18 -6.80
N PRO A 89 -2.89 -26.88 -5.59
CA PRO A 89 -2.24 -25.99 -4.61
C PRO A 89 -0.87 -26.48 -4.10
N LYS A 90 -0.58 -27.79 -4.20
CA LYS A 90 0.73 -28.38 -3.84
C LYS A 90 1.81 -28.02 -4.86
N ARG A 91 1.60 -28.34 -6.14
CA ARG A 91 2.50 -27.99 -7.25
C ARG A 91 2.70 -26.47 -7.37
N ARG A 92 1.67 -25.68 -7.08
CA ARG A 92 1.76 -24.21 -7.08
C ARG A 92 2.77 -23.66 -6.06
N ARG A 93 2.77 -24.19 -4.83
CA ARG A 93 3.73 -23.80 -3.79
C ARG A 93 5.15 -24.22 -4.14
N GLU A 94 5.31 -25.39 -4.73
CA GLU A 94 6.61 -25.90 -5.19
C GLU A 94 7.18 -25.01 -6.29
N LEU A 95 6.38 -24.62 -7.29
CA LEU A 95 6.78 -23.70 -8.37
C LEU A 95 7.18 -22.32 -7.83
N LEU A 96 6.39 -21.75 -6.92
CA LEU A 96 6.72 -20.45 -6.30
C LEU A 96 8.01 -20.51 -5.48
N ARG A 97 8.26 -21.61 -4.75
CA ARG A 97 9.52 -21.82 -4.03
C ARG A 97 10.71 -21.98 -4.98
N PHE A 98 10.55 -22.76 -6.04
CA PHE A 98 11.62 -23.07 -6.98
C PHE A 98 12.04 -21.86 -7.81
N PHE A 99 11.08 -21.07 -8.29
CA PHE A 99 11.35 -19.90 -9.13
C PHE A 99 11.50 -18.57 -8.36
N GLY A 100 11.45 -18.60 -7.03
CA GLY A 100 11.65 -17.41 -6.20
C GLY A 100 10.51 -16.38 -6.28
N GLY A 101 9.30 -16.82 -6.62
CA GLY A 101 8.10 -15.98 -6.75
C GLY A 101 7.55 -15.90 -8.17
N LEU A 102 6.46 -15.15 -8.33
CA LEU A 102 5.70 -15.05 -9.59
C LEU A 102 6.53 -14.54 -10.78
N GLN A 103 7.46 -13.62 -10.54
CA GLN A 103 8.33 -13.08 -11.58
C GLN A 103 9.28 -14.14 -12.15
N GLY A 104 9.69 -15.13 -11.37
CA GLY A 104 10.49 -16.23 -11.88
C GLY A 104 9.67 -17.26 -12.66
N VAL A 105 8.39 -17.44 -12.30
CA VAL A 105 7.48 -18.35 -13.03
C VAL A 105 7.05 -17.76 -14.38
N GLN A 106 6.92 -16.43 -14.48
CA GLN A 106 6.56 -15.74 -15.73
C GLN A 106 7.74 -15.53 -16.68
N LYS A 107 8.98 -15.75 -16.23
CA LYS A 107 10.11 -15.80 -17.16
C LYS A 107 9.92 -17.04 -18.04
N PRO A 108 9.89 -16.90 -19.38
CA PRO A 108 9.93 -18.07 -20.23
C PRO A 108 11.18 -18.86 -19.85
N ALA A 109 10.99 -20.14 -19.52
CA ALA A 109 12.11 -21.04 -19.39
C ALA A 109 12.89 -20.92 -20.71
N ALA A 110 14.13 -20.45 -20.65
CA ALA A 110 15.03 -20.61 -21.77
C ALA A 110 15.19 -22.12 -21.95
N THR A 111 14.37 -22.68 -22.83
CA THR A 111 14.44 -24.06 -23.29
C THR A 111 15.73 -24.18 -24.10
N ASN A 112 16.84 -24.24 -23.39
CA ASN A 112 18.15 -24.62 -23.90
C ASN A 112 18.71 -25.73 -23.00
N SER A 113 17.88 -26.73 -22.72
CA SER A 113 18.38 -28.02 -22.27
C SER A 113 18.63 -28.88 -23.52
N PRO A 114 19.88 -29.24 -23.85
CA PRO A 114 20.24 -29.96 -25.08
C PRO A 114 19.69 -31.40 -25.14
N VAL A 115 18.93 -31.84 -24.14
CA VAL A 115 18.41 -33.21 -24.02
C VAL A 115 17.13 -33.42 -24.83
N TYR A 116 16.36 -32.36 -25.15
CA TYR A 116 15.03 -32.50 -25.77
C TYR A 116 15.03 -32.61 -27.30
N LEU A 117 16.13 -32.30 -27.99
CA LEU A 117 16.18 -32.32 -29.46
C LEU A 117 16.36 -33.73 -30.05
N ALA A 118 16.55 -34.76 -29.21
CA ALA A 118 16.88 -36.12 -29.65
C ALA A 118 15.68 -37.07 -29.85
N LEU A 119 14.43 -36.62 -29.62
CA LEU A 119 13.27 -37.52 -29.54
C LEU A 119 12.04 -37.11 -30.39
N MET A 120 12.21 -36.24 -31.39
CA MET A 120 11.11 -35.93 -32.33
C MET A 120 11.32 -36.70 -33.66
N PRO A 121 10.34 -37.48 -34.14
CA PRO A 121 10.41 -38.09 -35.45
C PRO A 121 10.29 -37.02 -36.53
N ARG A 122 11.00 -37.24 -37.65
CA ARG A 122 11.05 -36.33 -38.80
C ARG A 122 9.70 -36.15 -39.46
#